data_AF-A0A857DKT3-F1
#
_entry.id   AF-A0A857DKT3-F1
#
_cell.length_a   1.000
_cell.length_b   1.000
_cell.length_c   1.000
_cell.angle_alpha   90.00
_cell.angle_beta   90.00
_cell.angle_gamma   90.00
#
_symmetry.space_group_name_H-M   'P 1'
#
loop_
_entity.id
_entity.type
_entity.pdbx_description
1 polymer ?
#
loop_
_entity_poly.entity_id
_entity_poly.type
_entity_poly.pdbx_seq_one_letter_code
_entity_poly.pdbx_strand_id
1 'polypeptide(L)'
;MKAKPIYKIVDDKGRVLIPKALRTAAEMEHGDIVRLGIQKGVITAKKVDLIEIGDQSPEAVEAFVRAAIRDMPEETLISIAAKLLDMIEKRKGPIRLD
;
A
#
# COMPACT_ATOMS: atom_id res chain seq x y z
N MET A 1 -14.43 0.80 -22.56
CA MET A 1 -15.50 -0.20 -22.84
C MET A 1 -15.81 -0.94 -21.54
N LYS A 2 -17.07 -0.98 -21.09
CA LYS A 2 -17.42 -1.81 -19.92
C LYS A 2 -17.34 -3.28 -20.34
N ALA A 3 -16.32 -3.99 -19.86
CA ALA A 3 -16.23 -5.43 -20.07
C ALA A 3 -17.48 -6.10 -19.46
N LYS A 4 -18.05 -7.07 -20.16
CA LYS A 4 -19.16 -7.87 -19.63
C LYS A 4 -18.69 -8.56 -18.33
N PRO A 5 -19.53 -8.62 -17.28
CA PRO A 5 -19.16 -9.29 -16.05
C PRO A 5 -18.90 -10.78 -16.34
N ILE A 6 -17.78 -11.30 -15.84
CA ILE A 6 -17.40 -12.71 -15.95
C ILE A 6 -17.63 -13.35 -14.58
N TYR A 7 -18.49 -14.36 -14.54
CA TYR A 7 -18.79 -15.11 -13.32
C TYR A 7 -18.01 -16.42 -13.29
N LYS A 8 -17.44 -16.75 -12.13
CA LYS A 8 -16.72 -18.00 -11.87
C LYS A 8 -17.12 -18.54 -10.51
N ILE A 9 -17.14 -19.85 -10.39
CA ILE A 9 -17.42 -20.55 -9.15
C ILE A 9 -16.11 -20.70 -8.38
N VAL A 10 -16.19 -20.47 -7.07
CA VAL A 10 -15.12 -20.76 -6.11
C VAL A 10 -15.15 -22.26 -5.86
N ASP A 11 -14.01 -22.93 -5.97
CA ASP A 11 -13.93 -24.36 -5.66
C ASP A 11 -13.88 -24.64 -4.15
N ASP A 12 -13.83 -25.92 -3.79
CA ASP A 12 -13.71 -26.43 -2.41
C ASP A 12 -12.46 -25.94 -1.67
N LYS A 13 -11.45 -25.49 -2.42
CA LYS A 13 -10.17 -24.98 -1.90
C LYS A 13 -10.09 -23.45 -1.92
N GLY A 14 -11.20 -22.76 -2.24
CA GLY A 14 -11.24 -21.30 -2.27
C GLY A 14 -10.60 -20.68 -3.52
N ARG A 15 -10.30 -21.47 -4.56
CA ARG A 15 -9.64 -20.98 -5.78
C ARG A 15 -10.68 -20.48 -6.77
N VAL A 16 -10.33 -19.39 -7.47
CA VAL A 16 -11.11 -18.86 -8.59
C VAL A 16 -10.22 -18.75 -9.81
N LEU A 17 -10.69 -19.27 -10.94
CA LEU A 17 -9.96 -19.18 -12.20
C LEU A 17 -10.01 -17.74 -12.76
N ILE A 18 -8.87 -17.06 -12.83
CA ILE A 18 -8.73 -15.80 -13.55
C ILE A 18 -8.58 -16.10 -15.06
N PRO A 19 -9.55 -15.70 -15.92
CA PRO A 19 -9.49 -15.96 -17.36
C PRO A 19 -8.23 -15.38 -18.02
N LYS A 20 -7.74 -16.04 -19.07
CA LYS A 20 -6.52 -15.63 -19.79
C LYS A 20 -6.56 -14.16 -20.24
N ALA A 21 -7.69 -13.68 -20.75
CA ALA A 21 -7.84 -12.29 -21.19
C ALA A 21 -7.64 -11.27 -20.04
N LEU A 22 -8.14 -11.56 -18.84
CA LEU A 22 -7.94 -10.69 -17.68
C LEU A 22 -6.50 -10.76 -17.17
N ARG A 23 -5.89 -11.95 -17.20
CA ARG A 23 -4.47 -12.12 -16.86
C ARG A 23 -3.57 -11.33 -17.80
N THR A 24 -3.78 -11.44 -19.12
CA THR A 24 -3.03 -10.67 -20.13
C THR A 24 -3.21 -9.16 -19.93
N ALA A 25 -4.43 -8.70 -19.64
CA ALA A 25 -4.69 -7.28 -19.38
C ALA A 25 -4.08 -6.76 -18.06
N ALA A 26 -3.88 -7.64 -17.08
CA ALA A 26 -3.26 -7.34 -15.79
C ALA A 26 -1.76 -7.71 -15.76
N GLU A 27 -1.18 -8.08 -16.91
CA GLU A 27 0.22 -8.51 -17.05
C GLU A 27 0.62 -9.64 -16.08
N MET A 28 -0.34 -10.54 -15.76
CA MET A 28 -0.17 -11.67 -14.85
C MET A 28 0.14 -12.96 -15.62
N GLU A 29 1.29 -13.56 -15.31
CA GLU A 29 1.78 -14.82 -15.87
C GLU A 29 1.91 -15.92 -14.81
N HIS A 30 2.25 -17.11 -15.26
CA HIS A 30 2.52 -18.22 -14.36
C HIS A 30 3.81 -17.93 -13.56
N GLY A 31 3.74 -18.04 -12.23
CA GLY A 31 4.86 -17.75 -11.34
C GLY A 31 4.87 -16.33 -10.78
N ASP A 32 4.02 -15.43 -11.28
CA ASP A 32 3.88 -14.09 -10.72
C ASP A 32 3.30 -14.12 -9.31
N ILE A 33 3.78 -13.20 -8.47
CA ILE A 33 3.29 -13.00 -7.12
C ILE A 33 2.12 -12.01 -7.16
N VAL A 34 1.04 -12.35 -6.46
CA VAL A 34 -0.19 -11.55 -6.43
C VAL A 34 -0.58 -11.23 -5.00
N ARG A 35 -0.68 -9.95 -4.67
CA ARG A 35 -1.23 -9.46 -3.40
C ARG A 35 -2.75 -9.53 -3.45
N LEU A 36 -3.35 -10.14 -2.43
CA LEU A 36 -4.78 -10.14 -2.20
C LEU A 36 -5.16 -9.07 -1.19
N GLY A 37 -6.21 -8.30 -1.48
CA GLY A 37 -6.81 -7.32 -0.57
C GLY A 37 -8.29 -7.59 -0.37
N ILE A 38 -8.85 -7.11 0.74
CA ILE A 38 -10.29 -7.18 1.01
C ILE A 38 -10.83 -5.80 1.39
N GLN A 39 -11.92 -5.40 0.74
CA GLN A 39 -12.63 -4.18 1.09
C GLN A 39 -14.13 -4.35 0.84
N LYS A 40 -14.96 -4.21 1.90
CA LYS A 40 -16.42 -4.28 1.82
C LYS A 40 -16.95 -5.52 1.05
N GLY A 41 -16.35 -6.69 1.31
CA GLY A 41 -16.72 -7.94 0.64
C GLY A 41 -16.17 -8.12 -0.79
N VAL A 42 -15.37 -7.17 -1.28
CA VAL A 42 -14.67 -7.28 -2.56
C VAL A 42 -13.24 -7.76 -2.31
N ILE A 43 -12.87 -8.87 -2.94
CA ILE A 43 -11.49 -9.34 -2.99
C ILE A 43 -10.81 -8.70 -4.21
N THR A 44 -9.67 -8.05 -3.99
CA THR A 44 -8.83 -7.50 -5.06
C THR A 44 -7.55 -8.31 -5.19
N ALA A 45 -7.06 -8.44 -6.43
CA ALA A 45 -5.82 -9.15 -6.74
C ALA A 45 -4.93 -8.21 -7.55
N LYS A 46 -3.69 -7.97 -7.08
CA LYS A 46 -2.73 -7.07 -7.72
C LYS A 46 -1.38 -7.77 -7.90
N LYS A 47 -0.84 -7.79 -9.12
CA LYS A 47 0.53 -8.27 -9.37
C LYS A 47 1.52 -7.40 -8.60
N VAL A 48 2.51 -8.04 -7.99
CA VAL A 48 3.62 -7.38 -7.30
C VAL A 48 4.94 -8.03 -7.70
N ASP A 49 5.97 -7.22 -7.90
CA ASP A 49 7.30 -7.70 -8.30
C ASP A 49 8.13 -8.19 -7.10
N LEU A 50 7.77 -7.75 -5.89
CA LEU A 50 8.41 -8.09 -4.62
C LEU A 50 7.34 -8.35 -3.55
N ILE A 51 7.57 -9.37 -2.71
CA ILE A 51 6.85 -9.50 -1.43
C ILE A 51 7.41 -8.41 -0.54
N GLU A 52 6.58 -7.48 -0.04
CA GLU A 52 7.00 -6.49 0.95
C GLU A 52 7.50 -7.23 2.21
N ILE A 53 8.81 -7.46 2.29
CA ILE A 53 9.48 -7.84 3.54
C ILE A 53 9.74 -6.52 4.26
N GLY A 54 8.87 -6.17 5.20
CA GLY A 54 8.96 -4.91 5.97
C GLY A 54 7.60 -4.47 6.42
N ASP A 55 7.29 -4.73 7.69
CA ASP A 55 6.08 -4.30 8.37
C ASP A 55 5.90 -2.77 8.20
N GLN A 56 4.79 -2.36 7.57
CA GLN A 56 4.40 -0.96 7.38
C GLN A 56 3.33 -0.53 8.40
N SER A 57 3.12 -1.31 9.46
CA SER A 57 2.34 -0.86 10.61
C SER A 57 2.85 0.51 11.08
N PRO A 58 1.96 1.42 11.52
CA PRO A 58 2.38 2.72 12.06
C PRO A 58 3.52 2.60 13.07
N GLU A 59 3.49 1.54 13.88
CA GLU A 59 4.46 1.23 14.92
C GLU A 59 5.84 0.86 14.34
N ALA A 60 5.89 0.03 13.29
CA ALA A 60 7.15 -0.35 12.64
C ALA A 60 7.78 0.81 11.86
N VAL A 61 6.96 1.64 11.21
CA VAL A 61 7.42 2.86 10.54
C VAL A 61 7.99 3.84 11.56
N GLU A 62 7.33 4.03 12.71
CA GLU A 62 7.84 4.90 13.78
C GLU A 62 9.19 4.40 14.33
N ALA A 63 9.31 3.10 14.61
CA ALA A 63 10.55 2.51 15.11
C ALA A 63 11.71 2.67 14.11
N PHE A 64 11.44 2.46 12.82
CA PHE A 64 12.43 2.65 11.77
C PHE A 64 12.89 4.11 11.67
N VAL A 65 11.95 5.06 11.67
CA VAL A 65 12.26 6.50 11.62
C VAL A 65 13.07 6.92 12.86
N ARG A 66 12.70 6.43 14.05
CA ARG A 66 13.45 6.69 15.30
C ARG A 66 14.88 6.16 15.25
N ALA A 67 15.11 5.01 14.64
CA ALA A 67 16.44 4.46 14.44
C ALA A 67 17.24 5.30 13.44
N ALA A 68 16.65 5.61 12.28
CA ALA A 68 17.30 6.40 11.23
C ALA A 68 17.69 7.81 11.67
N ILE A 69 16.91 8.45 12.55
CA ILE A 69 17.21 9.77 13.12
C ILE A 69 18.50 9.79 13.92
N ARG A 70 18.89 8.67 14.58
CA ARG A 70 20.08 8.63 15.44
C ARG A 70 21.39 8.74 14.67
N ASP A 71 21.44 8.16 13.49
CA ASP A 71 22.63 8.12 12.64
C ASP A 71 22.65 9.24 11.58
N MET A 72 21.65 10.13 11.64
CA MET A 72 21.45 11.17 10.64
C MET A 72 22.28 12.43 10.96
N PRO A 73 22.91 13.07 9.95
CA PRO A 73 23.59 14.34 10.13
C PRO A 73 22.65 15.46 10.58
N GLU A 74 23.15 16.37 11.42
CA GLU A 74 22.38 17.46 12.04
C GLU A 74 21.65 18.35 11.02
N GLU A 75 22.30 18.72 9.91
CA GLU A 75 21.67 19.51 8.84
C GLU A 75 20.45 18.81 8.23
N THR A 76 20.53 17.49 8.07
CA THR A 76 19.43 16.69 7.51
C THR A 76 18.29 16.58 8.53
N LEU A 77 18.62 16.40 9.82
CA LEU A 77 17.65 16.40 10.91
C LEU A 77 16.87 17.72 10.99
N ILE A 78 17.57 18.86 10.94
CA ILE A 78 16.95 20.19 10.97
C ILE A 78 16.04 20.38 9.75
N SER A 79 16.50 20.00 8.55
CA SER A 79 15.69 20.07 7.32
C SER A 79 14.41 19.23 7.41
N ILE A 80 14.51 18.02 7.96
CA ILE A 80 13.36 17.14 8.14
C ILE A 80 12.41 17.70 9.20
N ALA A 81 12.92 18.20 10.33
CA ALA A 81 12.10 18.81 11.38
C ALA A 81 11.28 19.99 10.83
N ALA A 82 11.91 20.87 10.04
CA ALA A 82 11.22 21.99 9.40
C ALA A 82 10.10 21.53 8.45
N LYS A 83 10.36 20.51 7.62
CA LYS A 83 9.34 19.93 6.72
C LYS A 83 8.19 19.28 7.51
N LEU A 84 8.47 18.59 8.60
CA LEU A 84 7.45 17.96 9.44
C LEU A 84 6.56 19.00 10.11
N LEU A 85 7.13 20.10 10.60
CA LEU A 85 6.37 21.22 11.17
C LEU A 85 5.44 21.85 10.13
N ASP A 86 5.94 22.16 8.93
CA ASP A 86 5.13 22.69 7.82
C ASP A 86 3.98 21.75 7.43
N MET A 87 4.22 20.43 7.41
CA MET A 87 3.18 19.44 7.16
C MET A 87 2.11 19.40 8.26
N ILE A 88 2.50 19.58 9.53
CA ILE A 88 1.56 19.60 10.67
C ILE A 88 0.72 20.88 10.65
N GLU A 89 1.33 22.03 10.36
CA GLU A 89 0.63 23.32 10.26
C GLU A 89 -0.39 23.33 9.12
N LYS A 90 0.00 22.83 7.93
CA LYS A 90 -0.91 22.67 6.79
C LYS A 90 -2.09 21.73 7.09
N ARG A 91 -1.91 20.76 8.00
CA ARG A 91 -2.98 19.87 8.45
C ARG A 91 -3.89 20.46 9.52
N LYS A 92 -3.40 21.39 10.37
CA LYS A 92 -4.19 21.92 11.49
C LYS A 92 -5.23 22.96 11.09
N GLY A 93 -5.06 23.69 9.97
CA GLY A 93 -5.95 24.83 9.67
C GLY A 93 -5.92 25.90 10.78
N PRO A 94 -6.52 27.09 10.59
CA PRO A 94 -6.42 28.16 11.57
C PRO A 94 -7.14 27.75 12.86
N ILE A 95 -6.41 27.75 13.98
CA ILE A 95 -6.97 27.62 15.32
C ILE A 95 -7.88 28.83 15.53
N ARG A 96 -9.20 28.62 15.45
CA ARG A 96 -10.17 29.62 15.90
C ARG A 96 -10.11 29.61 17.42
N LEU A 97 -9.61 30.69 18.00
CA LEU A 97 -9.79 31.02 19.41
C LEU A 97 -11.13 31.78 19.47
N ASP A 98 -12.20 31.07 19.81
CA ASP A 98 -13.43 31.63 20.34
C ASP A 98 -13.37 31.78 21.87
#